data_AF-A0A857JBD7-F1
#
_entry.id   AF-A0A857JBD7-F1
#
_cell.length_a   1.000
_cell.length_b   1.000
_cell.length_c   1.000
_cell.angle_alpha   90.00
_cell.angle_beta   90.00
_cell.angle_gamma   90.00
#
_symmetry.space_group_name_H-M   'P 1'
#
loop_
_entity.id
_entity.type
_entity.pdbx_description
1 polymer ?
#
loop_
_entity_poly.entity_id
_entity_poly.type
_entity_poly.pdbx_seq_one_letter_code
_entity_poly.pdbx_strand_id
1 'polypeptide(L)'
;MSARILAFLLLFGSCGLAQAVEWFTLIGDKNDPAVDTAQLDSSTLVRKGDRLMLRFRVNLAQARKLDGGEVYQSYVSHITVDCASQSVFHDSQERFPEPFWQGESRTETFVQPKPMAFGGLSPDPKRRILNAACGPRSRH
;
A
#
# COMPACT_ATOMS: atom_id res chain seq x y z
N MET A 1 42.38 -9.46 -49.42
CA MET A 1 42.28 -9.58 -47.95
C MET A 1 41.28 -8.55 -47.47
N SER A 2 40.09 -9.00 -47.08
CA SER A 2 38.90 -8.16 -46.89
C SER A 2 38.92 -7.45 -45.54
N ALA A 3 38.92 -6.12 -45.55
CA ALA A 3 38.69 -5.30 -44.37
C ALA A 3 37.19 -5.21 -44.10
N ARG A 4 36.76 -5.69 -42.92
CA ARG A 4 35.39 -5.46 -42.40
C ARG A 4 35.49 -4.61 -41.16
N ILE A 5 35.20 -3.32 -41.34
CA ILE A 5 34.97 -2.37 -40.26
C ILE A 5 33.58 -2.68 -39.69
N LEU A 6 33.52 -3.30 -38.51
CA LEU A 6 32.26 -3.45 -37.78
C LEU A 6 32.03 -2.21 -36.93
N ALA A 7 30.94 -1.51 -37.26
CA ALA A 7 30.45 -0.32 -36.60
C ALA A 7 30.06 -0.61 -35.13
N PHE A 8 30.58 0.23 -34.24
CA PHE A 8 30.23 0.30 -32.82
C PHE A 8 28.81 0.91 -32.68
N LEU A 9 27.81 0.07 -32.41
CA LEU A 9 26.46 0.53 -32.05
C LEU A 9 26.44 0.91 -30.56
N LEU A 10 26.51 2.21 -30.28
CA LEU A 10 26.28 2.83 -28.98
C LEU A 10 24.80 2.68 -28.57
N LEU A 11 24.49 1.59 -27.87
CA LEU A 11 23.24 1.44 -27.11
C LEU A 11 23.35 2.28 -25.83
N PHE A 12 23.09 3.59 -25.94
CA PHE A 12 22.72 4.41 -24.77
C PHE A 12 21.32 4.02 -24.33
N GLY A 13 21.23 2.98 -23.51
CA GLY A 13 20.02 2.60 -22.80
C GLY A 13 19.67 3.70 -21.81
N SER A 14 18.65 4.50 -22.14
CA SER A 14 17.99 5.42 -21.22
C SER A 14 17.40 4.62 -20.07
N CYS A 15 18.17 4.45 -18.99
CA CYS A 15 17.67 3.89 -17.75
C CYS A 15 16.75 4.95 -17.12
N GLY A 16 15.45 4.86 -17.41
CA GLY A 16 14.46 5.65 -16.69
C GLY A 16 14.58 5.33 -15.21
N LEU A 17 14.91 6.33 -14.40
CA LEU A 17 14.84 6.24 -12.95
C LEU A 17 13.37 6.03 -12.58
N ALA A 18 12.95 4.76 -12.52
CA ALA A 18 11.72 4.39 -11.84
C ALA A 18 11.92 4.84 -10.39
N GLN A 19 11.18 5.86 -9.95
CA GLN A 19 11.15 6.23 -8.54
C GLN A 19 10.69 4.99 -7.78
N ALA A 20 11.59 4.42 -6.98
CA ALA A 20 11.27 3.26 -6.16
C ALA A 20 10.15 3.66 -5.20
N VAL A 21 9.01 2.98 -5.29
CA VAL A 21 7.91 3.17 -4.35
C VAL A 21 8.40 2.79 -2.96
N GLU A 22 8.45 3.75 -2.06
CA GLU A 22 8.91 3.53 -0.69
C GLU A 22 7.74 3.19 0.23
N TRP A 23 7.70 1.92 0.65
CA TRP A 23 6.69 1.42 1.59
C TRP A 23 7.23 1.46 3.02
N PHE A 24 6.65 2.32 3.86
CA PHE A 24 6.98 2.42 5.26
C PHE A 24 6.25 1.37 6.10
N THR A 25 7.00 0.54 6.84
CA THR A 25 6.42 -0.50 7.70
C THR A 25 5.91 0.06 9.02
N LEU A 26 4.61 -0.10 9.28
CA LEU A 26 3.98 0.28 10.55
C LEU A 26 4.12 -0.82 11.60
N ILE A 27 3.90 -2.06 11.19
CA ILE A 27 3.96 -3.28 12.01
C ILE A 27 4.41 -4.47 11.15
N GLY A 28 4.89 -5.52 11.82
CA GLY A 28 5.29 -6.78 11.18
C GLY A 28 6.68 -6.75 10.56
N ASP A 29 6.98 -7.79 9.78
CA ASP A 29 8.20 -7.93 8.97
C ASP A 29 7.82 -7.97 7.49
N LYS A 30 8.38 -7.05 6.71
CA LYS A 30 8.13 -6.94 5.27
C LYS A 30 8.72 -8.08 4.44
N ASN A 31 9.56 -8.93 5.04
CA ASN A 31 10.24 -10.03 4.36
C ASN A 31 9.73 -11.41 4.81
N ASP A 32 8.85 -11.47 5.81
CA ASP A 32 8.23 -12.71 6.28
C ASP A 32 6.73 -12.78 5.87
N PRO A 33 6.33 -13.69 4.96
CA PRO A 33 4.95 -13.80 4.52
C PRO A 33 4.02 -14.42 5.57
N ALA A 34 4.57 -15.04 6.62
CA ALA A 34 3.81 -15.71 7.66
C ALA A 34 3.36 -14.77 8.80
N VAL A 35 3.74 -13.49 8.75
CA VAL A 35 3.36 -12.49 9.78
C VAL A 35 2.43 -11.42 9.21
N ASP A 36 1.58 -10.89 10.09
CA ASP A 36 0.79 -9.72 9.77
C ASP A 36 1.70 -8.52 9.59
N THR A 37 1.69 -7.94 8.40
CA THR A 37 2.51 -6.78 8.05
C THR A 37 1.63 -5.70 7.45
N ALA A 38 1.77 -4.48 7.95
CA ALA A 38 1.04 -3.33 7.44
C ALA A 38 2.01 -2.21 7.06
N GLN A 39 1.82 -1.64 5.87
CA GLN A 39 2.70 -0.63 5.33
C GLN A 39 1.92 0.51 4.67
N LEU A 40 2.51 1.71 4.67
CA LEU A 40 1.97 2.90 4.00
C LEU A 40 2.92 3.35 2.90
N ASP A 41 2.35 3.91 1.83
CA ASP A 41 3.11 4.56 0.77
C ASP A 41 3.02 6.07 0.94
N SER A 42 4.03 6.67 1.56
CA SER A 42 4.08 8.12 1.79
C SER A 42 4.26 8.92 0.50
N SER A 43 4.73 8.31 -0.60
CA SER A 43 4.88 8.99 -1.88
C SER A 43 3.53 9.31 -2.55
N THR A 44 2.47 8.61 -2.15
CA THR A 44 1.09 8.79 -2.64
C THR A 44 0.24 9.72 -1.78
N LEU A 45 0.85 10.37 -0.79
CA LEU A 45 0.14 11.20 0.17
C LEU A 45 -0.45 12.45 -0.50
N VAL A 46 -1.76 12.62 -0.38
CA VAL A 46 -2.50 13.80 -0.82
C VAL A 46 -3.32 14.34 0.35
N ARG A 47 -3.13 15.63 0.69
CA ARG A 47 -3.91 16.29 1.73
C ARG A 47 -4.96 17.23 1.12
N LYS A 48 -6.20 17.14 1.62
CA LYS A 48 -7.31 18.02 1.24
C LYS A 48 -8.07 18.43 2.50
N GLY A 49 -7.84 19.65 2.99
CA GLY A 49 -8.39 20.11 4.27
C GLY A 49 -7.97 19.19 5.41
N ASP A 50 -8.97 18.68 6.15
CA ASP A 50 -8.80 17.75 7.28
C ASP A 50 -8.72 16.28 6.86
N ARG A 51 -8.57 16.00 5.56
CA ARG A 51 -8.43 14.66 5.02
C ARG A 51 -7.03 14.41 4.48
N LEU A 52 -6.53 13.21 4.72
CA LEU A 52 -5.30 12.67 4.17
C LEU A 52 -5.61 11.40 3.38
N MET A 53 -5.18 11.34 2.13
CA MET A 53 -5.36 10.20 1.25
C MET A 53 -4.00 9.58 0.93
N LEU A 54 -3.89 8.26 0.97
CA LEU A 54 -2.67 7.53 0.64
C LEU A 54 -2.94 6.06 0.39
N ARG A 55 -1.96 5.33 -0.15
CA ARG A 55 -2.05 3.87 -0.22
C ARG A 55 -1.59 3.21 1.06
N PHE A 56 -2.28 2.14 1.40
CA PHE A 56 -1.99 1.27 2.52
C PHE A 56 -2.04 -0.17 2.04
N ARG A 57 -1.09 -1.00 2.48
CA ARG A 57 -1.06 -2.41 2.09
C ARG A 57 -0.86 -3.31 3.28
N VAL A 58 -1.43 -4.50 3.21
CA VAL A 58 -1.38 -5.49 4.27
C VAL A 58 -1.06 -6.87 3.70
N ASN A 59 -0.19 -7.57 4.41
CA ASN A 59 -0.05 -9.01 4.38
C ASN A 59 -0.67 -9.58 5.66
N LEU A 60 -1.43 -10.66 5.55
CA LEU A 60 -2.03 -11.35 6.69
C LEU A 60 -1.31 -12.67 6.94
N ALA A 61 -1.03 -12.96 8.21
CA ALA A 61 -0.49 -14.25 8.62
C ALA A 61 -1.40 -15.42 8.22
N GLN A 62 -2.71 -15.17 8.18
CA GLN A 62 -3.73 -16.13 7.77
C GLN A 62 -4.72 -15.50 6.80
N ALA A 63 -5.09 -16.25 5.77
CA ALA A 63 -6.09 -15.82 4.80
C ALA A 63 -7.45 -15.54 5.45
N ARG A 64 -8.18 -14.58 4.89
CA ARG A 64 -9.55 -14.23 5.27
C ARG A 64 -10.49 -14.60 4.16
N LYS A 65 -11.73 -14.91 4.56
CA LYS A 65 -12.84 -15.17 3.65
C LYS A 65 -13.89 -14.10 3.84
N LEU A 66 -14.30 -13.46 2.73
CA LEU A 66 -15.40 -12.52 2.72
C LEU A 66 -16.74 -13.24 2.66
N ASP A 67 -17.79 -12.54 3.06
CA ASP A 67 -19.17 -12.91 2.76
C ASP A 67 -19.34 -12.89 1.23
N GLY A 68 -19.61 -14.06 0.64
CA GLY A 68 -19.55 -14.27 -0.82
C GLY A 68 -18.45 -15.22 -1.27
N GLY A 69 -17.57 -15.65 -0.36
CA GLY A 69 -16.66 -16.76 -0.56
C GLY A 69 -15.28 -16.41 -1.11
N GLU A 70 -15.05 -15.14 -1.48
CA GLU A 70 -13.72 -14.66 -1.87
C GLU A 70 -12.73 -14.85 -0.72
N VAL A 71 -11.59 -15.47 -1.00
CA VAL A 71 -10.49 -15.67 -0.06
C VAL A 71 -9.32 -14.77 -0.47
N TYR A 72 -8.74 -14.06 0.50
CA TYR A 72 -7.60 -13.20 0.28
C TYR A 72 -6.64 -13.24 1.47
N GLN A 73 -5.34 -13.10 1.21
CA GLN A 73 -4.31 -13.08 2.27
C GLN A 73 -3.49 -11.80 2.24
N SER A 74 -3.52 -11.04 1.16
CA SER A 74 -2.95 -9.70 1.13
C SER A 74 -3.83 -8.73 0.36
N TYR A 75 -3.65 -7.44 0.62
CA TYR A 75 -4.40 -6.40 -0.08
C TYR A 75 -3.64 -5.08 -0.15
N VAL A 76 -3.99 -4.27 -1.14
CA VAL A 76 -3.64 -2.84 -1.25
C VAL A 76 -4.94 -2.05 -1.19
N SER A 77 -4.94 -0.93 -0.49
CA SER A 77 -6.12 -0.08 -0.33
C SER A 77 -5.74 1.38 -0.53
N HIS A 78 -6.58 2.11 -1.25
CA HIS A 78 -6.60 3.56 -1.15
C HIS A 78 -7.42 3.91 0.08
N ILE A 79 -6.78 4.61 1.03
CA ILE A 79 -7.40 4.97 2.28
C ILE A 79 -7.54 6.48 2.40
N THR A 80 -8.62 6.90 3.06
CA THR A 80 -8.82 8.27 3.54
C THR A 80 -8.77 8.26 5.07
N VAL A 81 -7.87 9.06 5.62
CA VAL A 81 -7.86 9.44 7.04
C VAL A 81 -8.61 10.76 7.18
N ASP A 82 -9.68 10.76 7.95
CA ASP A 82 -10.50 11.93 8.24
C ASP A 82 -10.20 12.40 9.67
N CYS A 83 -9.53 13.55 9.78
CA CYS A 83 -9.08 14.07 11.07
C CYS A 83 -10.20 14.68 11.91
N ALA A 84 -11.30 15.12 11.27
CA ALA A 84 -12.46 15.65 11.99
C ALA A 84 -13.20 14.53 12.75
N SER A 85 -13.36 13.38 12.11
CA SER A 85 -14.03 12.20 12.69
C SER A 85 -13.07 11.20 13.35
N GLN A 86 -11.76 11.47 13.35
CA GLN A 86 -10.72 10.57 13.88
C GLN A 86 -10.85 9.13 13.33
N SER A 87 -11.14 9.01 12.04
CA SER A 87 -11.49 7.75 11.40
C SER A 87 -10.66 7.49 10.15
N VAL A 88 -10.52 6.21 9.80
CA VAL A 88 -9.83 5.75 8.59
C VAL A 88 -10.81 4.92 7.79
N PHE A 89 -10.87 5.16 6.49
CA PHE A 89 -11.80 4.52 5.57
C PHE A 89 -11.06 3.92 4.39
N HIS A 90 -11.58 2.82 3.87
CA HIS A 90 -11.23 2.30 2.55
C HIS A 90 -12.06 3.02 1.48
N ASP A 91 -11.39 3.64 0.51
CA ASP A 91 -12.01 4.17 -0.70
C ASP A 91 -12.06 3.09 -1.78
N SER A 92 -11.00 2.29 -1.88
CA SER A 92 -10.95 1.06 -2.67
C SER A 92 -10.06 0.02 -2.01
N GLN A 93 -10.21 -1.23 -2.43
CA GLN A 93 -9.35 -2.32 -2.03
C GLN A 93 -9.11 -3.28 -3.19
N GLU A 94 -7.84 -3.54 -3.48
CA GLU A 94 -7.37 -4.62 -4.35
C GLU A 94 -6.90 -5.77 -3.46
N ARG A 95 -7.50 -6.94 -3.61
CA ARG A 95 -7.26 -8.13 -2.79
C ARG A 95 -6.60 -9.22 -3.60
N PHE A 96 -5.68 -9.92 -2.96
CA PHE A 96 -4.85 -10.96 -3.55
C PHE A 96 -5.03 -12.26 -2.77
N PRO A 97 -5.16 -13.42 -3.45
CA PRO A 97 -5.36 -14.71 -2.79
C PRO A 97 -4.15 -15.14 -1.97
N GLU A 98 -2.94 -14.70 -2.35
CA GLU A 98 -1.68 -15.14 -1.76
C GLU A 98 -1.03 -14.03 -0.89
N PRO A 99 -0.07 -14.39 -0.01
CA PRO A 99 0.77 -13.42 0.67
C PRO A 99 1.51 -12.48 -0.29
N PHE A 100 1.94 -11.33 0.21
CA PHE A 100 2.81 -10.40 -0.53
C PHE A 100 2.31 -9.98 -1.92
N TRP A 101 0.99 -9.79 -2.02
CA TRP A 101 0.32 -9.22 -3.20
C TRP A 101 0.54 -10.07 -4.46
N GLN A 102 0.45 -11.39 -4.31
CA GLN A 102 0.63 -12.36 -5.40
C GLN A 102 -0.68 -13.01 -5.83
N GLY A 103 -0.69 -13.54 -7.05
CA GLY A 103 -1.86 -14.13 -7.70
C GLY A 103 -2.77 -13.11 -8.38
N GLU A 104 -3.83 -13.62 -9.01
CA GLU A 104 -4.84 -12.80 -9.70
C GLU A 104 -5.66 -12.01 -8.68
N SER A 105 -5.63 -10.69 -8.78
CA SER A 105 -6.28 -9.80 -7.84
C SER A 105 -7.74 -9.51 -8.18
N ARG A 106 -8.50 -9.09 -7.17
CA ARG A 106 -9.85 -8.53 -7.32
C ARG A 106 -9.93 -7.16 -6.69
N THR A 107 -10.48 -6.21 -7.44
CA THR A 107 -10.61 -4.81 -6.99
C THR A 107 -12.05 -4.47 -6.70
N GLU A 108 -12.27 -3.85 -5.55
CA GLU A 108 -13.55 -3.28 -5.13
C GLU A 108 -13.38 -1.79 -4.85
N THR A 109 -14.20 -0.96 -5.49
CA THR A 109 -14.29 0.47 -5.20
C THR A 109 -15.56 0.72 -4.40
N PHE A 110 -15.44 1.35 -3.24
CA PHE A 110 -16.57 1.57 -2.35
C PHE A 110 -17.26 2.90 -2.70
N VAL A 111 -18.55 2.83 -3.07
CA VAL A 111 -19.37 4.03 -3.35
C VAL A 111 -19.47 4.92 -2.11
N GLN A 112 -19.55 4.31 -0.93
CA GLN A 112 -19.44 4.97 0.36
C GLN A 112 -18.19 4.44 1.07
N PRO A 113 -17.29 5.32 1.55
CA PRO A 113 -16.05 4.88 2.19
C PRO A 113 -16.32 3.89 3.33
N LYS A 114 -15.66 2.72 3.29
CA LYS A 114 -15.90 1.65 4.26
C LYS A 114 -15.00 1.85 5.49
N PRO A 115 -15.54 1.95 6.71
CA PRO A 115 -14.72 2.11 7.92
C PRO A 115 -13.69 1.00 8.05
N MET A 116 -12.46 1.39 8.34
CA MET A 116 -11.35 0.45 8.49
C MET A 116 -11.26 -0.03 9.93
N ALA A 117 -11.45 -1.34 10.12
CA ALA A 117 -11.48 -1.97 11.44
C ALA A 117 -10.10 -2.43 11.95
N PHE A 118 -9.07 -2.47 11.08
CA PHE A 118 -7.72 -2.97 11.39
C PHE A 118 -7.67 -4.36 12.06
N GLY A 119 -8.76 -5.14 11.97
CA GLY A 119 -8.89 -6.42 12.65
C GLY A 119 -7.73 -7.35 12.30
N GLY A 120 -7.25 -8.10 13.29
CA GLY A 120 -6.14 -9.06 13.17
C GLY A 120 -4.74 -8.44 13.12
N LEU A 121 -4.59 -7.11 13.06
CA LEU A 121 -3.29 -6.46 13.11
C LEU A 121 -2.87 -6.20 14.56
N SER A 122 -1.71 -6.72 14.97
CA SER A 122 -1.17 -6.52 16.32
C SER A 122 0.28 -5.99 16.27
N PRO A 123 0.57 -4.83 16.90
CA PRO A 123 -0.40 -3.92 17.53
C PRO A 123 -1.32 -3.25 16.51
N ASP A 124 -2.52 -2.83 16.94
CA ASP A 124 -3.44 -2.07 16.08
C ASP A 124 -2.78 -0.74 15.64
N PRO A 125 -2.56 -0.54 14.32
CA PRO A 125 -1.85 0.64 13.82
C PRO A 125 -2.72 1.91 13.77
N LYS A 126 -4.03 1.83 14.02
CA LYS A 126 -4.99 2.94 13.83
C LYS A 126 -4.53 4.22 14.53
N ARG A 127 -4.19 4.14 15.82
CA ARG A 127 -3.79 5.32 16.60
C ARG A 127 -2.49 5.93 16.10
N ARG A 128 -1.53 5.10 15.66
CA ARG A 128 -0.27 5.57 15.06
C ARG A 128 -0.52 6.32 13.77
N ILE A 129 -1.40 5.79 12.91
CA ILE A 129 -1.81 6.43 11.66
C ILE A 129 -2.50 7.77 11.94
N LEU A 130 -3.47 7.80 12.85
CA LEU A 130 -4.18 9.03 13.21
C LEU A 130 -3.23 10.11 13.76
N ASN A 131 -2.31 9.74 14.65
CA ASN A 131 -1.34 10.68 15.20
C ASN A 131 -0.42 11.26 14.13
N ALA A 132 0.06 10.43 13.19
CA ALA A 132 0.90 10.89 12.09
C ALA A 132 0.14 11.78 11.09
N ALA A 133 -1.14 11.46 10.82
CA ALA A 133 -1.95 12.18 9.84
C ALA A 133 -2.53 13.50 10.37
N CYS A 134 -2.92 13.52 11.65
CA CYS A 134 -3.74 14.56 12.27
C CYS A 134 -3.03 15.32 13.40
N GLY A 135 -1.82 14.90 13.78
CA GLY A 135 -1.03 15.57 14.82
C GLY A 135 -0.70 17.02 14.47
N PRO A 136 -0.31 17.84 15.48
CA PRO A 136 0.14 19.20 15.26
C PRO A 136 1.31 19.19 14.26
N ARG A 137 1.17 19.93 13.16
CA ARG A 137 2.24 20.05 12.17
C ARG A 137 3.46 20.65 12.87
N SER A 138 4.57 19.91 12.95
CA SER A 138 5.85 20.56 13.20
C SER A 138 6.11 21.47 12.01
N ARG A 139 6.11 22.78 12.26
CA ARG A 139 6.64 23.75 11.30
C ARG A 139 8.15 23.52 11.29
N HIS A 140 8.63 22.75 10.33
CA HIS A 140 10.04 22.77 9.95
C HIS A 140 10.22 23.80 8.85
#